data_AF-A0A7X5CER7-F1
#
_entry.id   AF-A0A7X5CER7-F1
#
_cell.length_a   1.000
_cell.length_b   1.000
_cell.length_c   1.000
_cell.angle_alpha   90.00
_cell.angle_beta   90.00
_cell.angle_gamma   90.00
#
_symmetry.space_group_name_H-M   'P 1'
#
loop_
_entity.id
_entity.type
_entity.pdbx_description
1 polymer ?
#
loop_
_entity_poly.entity_id
_entity_poly.type
_entity_poly.pdbx_seq_one_letter_code
_entity_poly.pdbx_strand_id
1 'polypeptide(L)'
;MNYENLYQSLQPGEKSLKEGLTLLQKLFKTVLKETENGDLKSLSRDLNAMSEAVSAISSTLEEMKSCTNDFDARSYFESGDFAEQLLAVCQEKGVDVRGEFPVYEMFPYRVKLDPENQDLYLDRKKVQCMRPQSFADIVKAGQEKLNKASFNALVFVNELSDAYDLALLKQEKKPESDIYLTSLYKFLAPMSRFRKDYDQQSFAFDLARLYAADVEETKNGRKFQFGPSRNNNKAIRILDKDGKEQFLATIRFYS
;
A
#
# COMPACT_ATOMS: atom_id res chain seq x y z
N MET A 1 -23.33 -4.24 3.44
CA MET A 1 -23.34 -3.11 4.42
C MET A 1 -21.95 -2.48 4.37
N ASN A 2 -21.83 -1.16 4.17
CA ASN A 2 -20.53 -0.52 3.93
C ASN A 2 -19.71 -0.43 5.24
N TYR A 3 -18.40 -0.76 5.20
CA TYR A 3 -17.50 -0.62 6.34
C TYR A 3 -17.44 0.83 6.88
N GLU A 4 -17.60 1.84 6.03
CA GLU A 4 -17.66 3.24 6.45
C GLU A 4 -18.87 3.53 7.35
N ASN A 5 -20.00 2.86 7.15
CA ASN A 5 -21.15 3.00 8.04
C ASN A 5 -20.85 2.39 9.41
N LEU A 6 -20.18 1.23 9.44
CA LEU A 6 -19.70 0.63 10.69
C LEU A 6 -18.72 1.59 11.38
N TYR A 7 -17.75 2.12 10.66
CA TYR A 7 -16.76 3.05 11.20
C TYR A 7 -17.41 4.29 11.80
N GLN A 8 -18.37 4.91 11.09
CA GLN A 8 -19.13 6.06 11.60
C GLN A 8 -19.98 5.70 12.83
N SER A 9 -20.55 4.51 12.88
CA SER A 9 -21.34 4.05 14.03
C SER A 9 -20.51 3.82 15.30
N LEU A 10 -19.22 3.49 15.16
CA LEU A 10 -18.32 3.24 16.28
C LEU A 10 -17.71 4.53 16.85
N GLN A 11 -17.56 5.60 16.04
CA GLN A 11 -16.94 6.86 16.46
C GLN A 11 -17.59 7.51 17.71
N PRO A 12 -18.93 7.58 17.84
CA PRO A 12 -19.56 8.08 19.06
C PRO A 12 -19.21 7.23 20.29
N GLY A 13 -19.20 5.90 20.15
CA GLY A 13 -18.84 4.97 21.22
C GLY A 13 -17.38 5.14 21.66
N GLU A 14 -16.44 5.28 20.72
CA GLU A 14 -15.04 5.57 21.01
C GLU A 14 -14.85 6.87 21.79
N LYS A 15 -15.60 7.91 21.42
CA LYS A 15 -15.57 9.21 22.12
C LYS A 15 -16.12 9.08 23.54
N SER A 16 -17.29 8.45 23.71
CA SER A 16 -17.92 8.22 25.01
C SER A 16 -17.05 7.38 25.93
N LEU A 17 -16.40 6.32 25.41
CA LEU A 17 -15.44 5.51 26.18
C LEU A 17 -14.25 6.34 26.65
N LYS A 18 -13.67 7.17 25.77
CA LYS A 18 -12.55 8.05 26.13
C LYS A 18 -12.95 9.03 27.24
N GLU A 19 -14.11 9.68 27.10
CA GLU A 19 -14.63 10.60 28.12
C GLU A 19 -14.87 9.86 29.46
N GLY A 20 -15.51 8.70 29.43
CA GLY A 20 -15.73 7.84 30.60
C GLY A 20 -14.44 7.44 31.30
N LEU A 21 -13.41 7.01 30.55
CA LEU A 21 -12.09 6.67 31.11
C LEU A 21 -11.43 7.88 31.80
N THR A 22 -11.52 9.07 31.20
CA THR A 22 -10.97 10.28 31.82
C THR A 22 -11.73 10.68 33.10
N LEU A 23 -13.04 10.49 33.13
CA LEU A 23 -13.87 10.71 34.32
C LEU A 23 -13.48 9.74 35.44
N LEU A 24 -13.36 8.46 35.11
CA LEU A 24 -13.00 7.41 36.06
C LEU A 24 -11.60 7.64 36.64
N GLN A 25 -10.63 8.07 35.81
CA GLN A 25 -9.30 8.44 36.29
C GLN A 25 -9.33 9.65 37.24
N LYS A 26 -10.21 10.63 37.01
CA LYS A 26 -10.39 11.78 37.92
C LYS A 26 -10.99 11.33 39.25
N LEU A 27 -12.08 10.56 39.20
CA LEU A 27 -12.76 10.03 40.40
C LEU A 27 -11.82 9.17 41.24
N PHE A 28 -11.01 8.32 40.61
CA PHE A 28 -10.00 7.52 41.30
C PHE A 28 -9.00 8.41 42.08
N LYS A 29 -8.53 9.52 41.50
CA LYS A 29 -7.64 10.47 42.19
C LYS A 29 -8.33 11.18 43.35
N THR A 30 -9.63 11.49 43.23
CA THR A 30 -10.40 12.13 44.30
C THR A 30 -10.62 11.16 45.47
N VAL A 31 -11.02 9.92 45.18
CA VAL A 31 -11.18 8.84 46.16
C VAL A 31 -9.89 8.62 46.97
N LEU A 32 -8.72 8.62 46.32
CA LEU A 32 -7.43 8.52 47.02
C LEU A 32 -7.22 9.66 48.03
N LYS A 33 -7.48 10.91 47.62
CA LYS A 33 -7.36 12.09 48.52
C LYS A 33 -8.36 12.07 49.66
N GLU A 34 -9.59 11.65 49.39
CA GLU A 34 -10.64 11.55 50.42
C GLU A 34 -10.34 10.44 51.43
N THR A 35 -9.72 9.36 50.97
CA THR A 35 -9.20 8.29 51.83
C THR A 35 -8.06 8.79 52.71
N GLU A 36 -7.12 9.58 52.17
CA GLU A 36 -6.03 10.21 52.93
C GLU A 36 -6.54 11.22 53.97
N ASN A 37 -7.56 12.01 53.61
CA ASN A 37 -8.12 13.06 54.46
C ASN A 37 -9.21 12.56 55.43
N GLY A 38 -9.70 11.33 55.27
CA GLY A 38 -10.72 10.72 56.12
C GLY A 38 -12.15 11.23 55.91
N ASP A 39 -12.46 11.86 54.77
CA ASP A 39 -13.81 12.34 54.46
C ASP A 39 -14.72 11.21 53.93
N LEU A 40 -15.32 10.46 54.86
CA LEU A 40 -16.16 9.30 54.56
C LEU A 40 -17.45 9.65 53.78
N LYS A 41 -17.97 10.88 53.91
CA LYS A 41 -19.19 11.28 53.18
C LYS A 41 -18.89 11.51 51.71
N SER A 42 -17.83 12.27 51.43
CA SER A 42 -17.42 12.53 50.05
C SER A 42 -16.90 11.25 49.39
N LEU A 43 -16.16 10.42 50.14
CA LEU A 43 -15.70 9.09 49.70
C LEU A 43 -16.85 8.18 49.23
N SER A 44 -17.92 8.05 50.02
CA SER A 44 -19.07 7.22 49.64
C SER A 44 -19.77 7.74 48.38
N ARG A 45 -19.88 9.06 48.23
CA ARG A 45 -20.48 9.68 47.05
C ARG A 45 -19.62 9.43 45.80
N ASP A 46 -18.33 9.64 45.91
CA ASP A 46 -17.41 9.55 44.79
C ASP A 46 -17.16 8.09 44.37
N LEU A 47 -17.25 7.13 45.30
CA LEU A 47 -17.30 5.70 45.00
C LEU A 47 -18.58 5.30 44.24
N ASN A 48 -19.75 5.85 44.61
CA ASN A 48 -20.98 5.63 43.86
C ASN A 48 -20.90 6.22 42.45
N ALA A 49 -20.40 7.44 42.32
CA ALA A 49 -20.16 8.07 41.01
C ALA A 49 -19.17 7.26 40.15
N MET A 50 -18.17 6.64 40.78
CA MET A 50 -17.21 5.77 40.08
C MET A 50 -17.88 4.47 39.61
N SER A 51 -18.79 3.89 40.40
CA SER A 51 -19.59 2.72 40.00
C SER A 51 -20.53 3.03 38.83
N GLU A 52 -21.17 4.20 38.83
CA GLU A 52 -22.00 4.68 37.72
C GLU A 52 -21.16 4.87 36.45
N ALA A 53 -19.98 5.47 36.57
CA ALA A 53 -19.05 5.65 35.45
C ALA A 53 -18.59 4.31 34.85
N VAL A 54 -18.29 3.31 35.68
CA VAL A 54 -17.95 1.95 35.21
C VAL A 54 -19.13 1.33 34.45
N SER A 55 -20.34 1.49 34.97
CA SER A 55 -21.55 0.93 34.35
C SER A 55 -21.81 1.54 32.98
N ALA A 56 -21.65 2.86 32.84
CA ALA A 56 -21.78 3.56 31.56
C ALA A 56 -20.69 3.17 30.53
N ILE A 57 -19.44 2.96 30.98
CA ILE A 57 -18.36 2.43 30.13
C ILE A 57 -18.72 1.01 29.66
N SER A 58 -19.22 0.17 30.57
CA SER A 58 -19.59 -1.20 30.24
C SER A 58 -20.74 -1.27 29.23
N SER A 59 -21.78 -0.42 29.37
CA SER A 59 -22.88 -0.40 28.41
C SER A 59 -22.42 0.05 27.02
N THR A 60 -21.61 1.11 26.96
CA THR A 60 -21.03 1.59 25.69
C THR A 60 -20.18 0.51 25.01
N LEU A 61 -19.42 -0.26 25.79
CA LEU A 61 -18.61 -1.36 25.28
C LEU A 61 -19.48 -2.49 24.69
N GLU A 62 -20.57 -2.86 25.35
CA GLU A 62 -21.49 -3.88 24.85
C GLU A 62 -22.22 -3.43 23.58
N GLU A 63 -22.60 -2.15 23.48
CA GLU A 63 -23.16 -1.57 22.25
C GLU A 63 -22.16 -1.66 21.09
N MET A 64 -20.90 -1.28 21.31
CA MET A 64 -19.84 -1.40 20.29
C MET A 64 -19.56 -2.84 19.88
N LYS A 65 -19.61 -3.80 20.81
CA LYS A 65 -19.51 -5.23 20.51
C LYS A 65 -20.68 -5.69 19.65
N SER A 66 -21.90 -5.27 19.95
CA SER A 66 -23.08 -5.60 19.14
C SER A 66 -22.90 -5.10 17.71
N CYS A 67 -22.54 -3.82 17.53
CA CYS A 67 -22.31 -3.26 16.18
C CYS A 67 -21.22 -4.01 15.41
N THR A 68 -20.19 -4.51 16.10
CA THR A 68 -19.11 -5.30 15.48
C THR A 68 -19.59 -6.70 15.09
N ASN A 69 -20.41 -7.35 15.92
CA ASN A 69 -20.97 -8.67 15.64
C ASN A 69 -22.01 -8.64 14.51
N ASP A 70 -22.73 -7.53 14.37
CA ASP A 70 -23.71 -7.33 13.30
C ASP A 70 -23.04 -7.17 11.93
N PHE A 71 -21.74 -6.85 11.89
CA PHE A 71 -20.99 -6.73 10.65
C PHE A 71 -20.42 -8.07 10.19
N ASP A 72 -21.04 -8.67 9.17
CA ASP A 72 -20.51 -9.87 8.53
C ASP A 72 -19.37 -9.52 7.56
N ALA A 73 -18.14 -9.59 8.07
CA ALA A 73 -16.93 -9.39 7.31
C ALA A 73 -16.72 -10.42 6.17
N ARG A 74 -17.26 -11.65 6.28
CA ARG A 74 -17.15 -12.65 5.20
C ARG A 74 -18.04 -12.26 4.04
N SER A 75 -19.32 -12.03 4.34
CA SER A 75 -20.29 -11.62 3.32
C SER A 75 -19.85 -10.35 2.61
N TYR A 76 -19.22 -9.40 3.33
CA TYR A 76 -18.71 -8.16 2.77
C TYR A 76 -17.55 -8.34 1.75
N PHE A 77 -16.70 -9.35 1.94
CA PHE A 77 -15.63 -9.67 0.99
C PHE A 77 -16.12 -10.54 -0.17
N GLU A 78 -17.01 -11.49 0.12
CA GLU A 78 -17.59 -12.41 -0.88
C GLU A 78 -18.57 -11.72 -1.82
N SER A 79 -19.32 -10.72 -1.35
CA SER A 79 -20.28 -9.97 -2.19
C SER A 79 -19.60 -9.07 -3.22
N GLY A 80 -18.31 -8.75 -3.04
CA GLY A 80 -17.59 -7.79 -3.87
C GLY A 80 -17.78 -6.33 -3.45
N ASP A 81 -18.61 -6.02 -2.45
CA ASP A 81 -18.85 -4.66 -1.93
C ASP A 81 -17.51 -3.97 -1.56
N PHE A 82 -16.59 -4.73 -0.95
CA PHE A 82 -15.25 -4.24 -0.61
C PHE A 82 -14.46 -3.81 -1.85
N ALA A 83 -14.49 -4.62 -2.91
CA ALA A 83 -13.75 -4.36 -4.13
C ALA A 83 -14.30 -3.12 -4.86
N GLU A 84 -15.63 -2.99 -4.95
CA GLU A 84 -16.27 -1.81 -5.55
C GLU A 84 -15.91 -0.52 -4.83
N GLN A 85 -16.00 -0.52 -3.49
CA GLN A 85 -15.63 0.65 -2.70
C GLN A 85 -14.13 0.97 -2.80
N LEU A 86 -13.29 -0.05 -2.83
CA LEU A 86 -11.85 0.14 -3.01
C LEU A 86 -11.55 0.81 -4.35
N LEU A 87 -12.16 0.37 -5.44
CA LEU A 87 -11.99 0.96 -6.76
C LEU A 87 -12.45 2.42 -6.79
N ALA A 88 -13.62 2.72 -6.20
CA ALA A 88 -14.13 4.09 -6.10
C ALA A 88 -13.17 5.01 -5.33
N VAL A 89 -12.71 4.58 -4.16
CA VAL A 89 -11.76 5.34 -3.34
C VAL A 89 -10.41 5.52 -4.04
N CYS A 90 -9.91 4.49 -4.72
CA CYS A 90 -8.67 4.58 -5.49
C CYS A 90 -8.79 5.61 -6.61
N GLN A 91 -9.92 5.61 -7.33
CA GLN A 91 -10.20 6.58 -8.39
C GLN A 91 -10.24 8.01 -7.84
N GLU A 92 -10.93 8.25 -6.72
CA GLU A 92 -10.97 9.56 -6.06
C GLU A 92 -9.58 10.05 -5.63
N LYS A 93 -8.71 9.13 -5.19
CA LYS A 93 -7.36 9.46 -4.72
C LYS A 93 -6.33 9.59 -5.84
N GLY A 94 -6.72 9.33 -7.09
CA GLY A 94 -5.84 9.34 -8.26
C GLY A 94 -4.90 8.13 -8.31
N VAL A 95 -5.24 7.04 -7.63
CA VAL A 95 -4.52 5.77 -7.73
C VAL A 95 -5.05 5.03 -8.96
N ASP A 96 -4.16 4.83 -9.92
CA ASP A 96 -4.45 4.07 -11.11
C ASP A 96 -4.59 2.57 -10.78
N VAL A 97 -5.74 1.99 -11.11
CA VAL A 97 -6.08 0.58 -10.82
C VAL A 97 -6.44 -0.14 -12.11
N ARG A 98 -5.84 -1.31 -12.32
CA ARG A 98 -6.21 -2.26 -13.38
C ARG A 98 -6.36 -3.68 -12.87
N GLY A 99 -6.97 -4.53 -13.66
CA GLY A 99 -7.18 -5.94 -13.34
C GLY A 99 -8.62 -6.23 -12.93
N GLU A 100 -8.83 -7.47 -12.53
CA GLU A 100 -10.14 -8.01 -12.16
C GLU A 100 -10.01 -8.79 -10.86
N PHE A 101 -11.11 -8.89 -10.11
CA PHE A 101 -11.14 -9.65 -8.87
C PHE A 101 -10.60 -11.08 -9.08
N PRO A 102 -9.69 -11.57 -8.21
CA PRO A 102 -9.23 -10.99 -6.95
C PRO A 102 -7.91 -10.20 -7.04
N VAL A 103 -7.34 -9.98 -8.23
CA VAL A 103 -6.01 -9.39 -8.41
C VAL A 103 -6.09 -8.06 -9.15
N TYR A 104 -5.71 -7.00 -8.43
CA TYR A 104 -5.61 -5.65 -8.95
C TYR A 104 -4.14 -5.23 -9.06
N GLU A 105 -3.81 -4.45 -10.08
CA GLU A 105 -2.53 -3.80 -10.28
C GLU A 105 -2.70 -2.30 -9.99
N MET A 106 -2.04 -1.84 -8.92
CA MET A 106 -2.00 -0.45 -8.47
C MET A 106 -0.56 0.04 -8.55
N PHE A 107 -0.11 0.46 -9.74
CA PHE A 107 1.32 0.66 -10.04
C PHE A 107 2.05 1.49 -8.96
N PRO A 108 3.20 1.04 -8.43
CA PRO A 108 3.95 -0.16 -8.82
C PRO A 108 3.49 -1.45 -8.12
N TYR A 109 2.52 -1.38 -7.20
CA TYR A 109 2.09 -2.50 -6.36
C TYR A 109 1.07 -3.41 -7.05
N ARG A 110 1.03 -4.66 -6.60
CA ARG A 110 0.03 -5.66 -6.97
C ARG A 110 -0.78 -5.99 -5.74
N VAL A 111 -2.07 -5.76 -5.80
CA VAL A 111 -3.01 -5.99 -4.71
C VAL A 111 -3.77 -7.26 -4.99
N LYS A 112 -3.67 -8.25 -4.10
CA LYS A 112 -4.51 -9.44 -4.14
C LYS A 112 -5.46 -9.43 -2.95
N LEU A 113 -6.75 -9.62 -3.24
CA LEU A 113 -7.78 -9.83 -2.25
C LEU A 113 -7.89 -11.33 -1.95
N ASP A 114 -7.86 -11.71 -0.68
CA ASP A 114 -8.11 -13.07 -0.23
C ASP A 114 -9.42 -13.11 0.57
N PRO A 115 -10.56 -13.42 -0.08
CA PRO A 115 -11.86 -13.41 0.59
C PRO A 115 -11.99 -14.53 1.63
N GLU A 116 -11.30 -15.67 1.46
CA GLU A 116 -11.37 -16.80 2.39
C GLU A 116 -10.73 -16.46 3.73
N ASN A 117 -9.54 -15.84 3.68
CA ASN A 117 -8.81 -15.44 4.88
C ASN A 117 -9.14 -14.00 5.35
N GLN A 118 -9.95 -13.25 4.59
CA GLN A 118 -10.25 -11.83 4.81
C GLN A 118 -8.99 -10.96 4.86
N ASP A 119 -8.00 -11.31 4.04
CA ASP A 119 -6.71 -10.64 4.03
C ASP A 119 -6.49 -9.89 2.71
N LEU A 120 -5.78 -8.77 2.81
CA LEU A 120 -5.26 -8.07 1.65
C LEU A 120 -3.77 -8.37 1.53
N TYR A 121 -3.30 -8.58 0.31
CA TYR A 121 -1.89 -8.71 0.01
C TYR A 121 -1.47 -7.55 -0.87
N LEU A 122 -0.47 -6.79 -0.40
CA LEU A 122 0.24 -5.80 -1.19
C LEU A 122 1.60 -6.41 -1.56
N ASP A 123 1.72 -6.79 -2.84
CA ASP A 123 2.73 -7.67 -3.41
C ASP A 123 2.84 -9.00 -2.67
N ARG A 124 3.80 -9.10 -1.75
CA ARG A 124 4.06 -10.28 -0.90
C ARG A 124 3.74 -10.03 0.57
N LYS A 125 3.36 -8.81 0.94
CA LYS A 125 3.09 -8.41 2.32
C LYS A 125 1.61 -8.50 2.61
N LYS A 126 1.26 -9.25 3.66
CA LYS A 126 -0.08 -9.30 4.21
C LYS A 126 -0.39 -7.97 4.91
N VAL A 127 -1.49 -7.34 4.53
CA VAL A 127 -2.05 -6.13 5.10
C VAL A 127 -3.40 -6.49 5.71
N GLN A 128 -3.45 -6.52 7.03
CA GLN A 128 -4.70 -6.72 7.77
C GLN A 128 -5.41 -5.37 7.89
N CYS A 129 -6.10 -4.93 6.84
CA CYS A 129 -6.99 -3.78 6.95
C CYS A 129 -8.28 -4.02 6.16
N MET A 130 -9.41 -3.80 6.83
CA MET A 130 -10.75 -4.04 6.27
C MET A 130 -11.41 -2.77 5.73
N ARG A 131 -10.74 -1.61 5.87
CA ARG A 131 -11.23 -0.29 5.46
C ARG A 131 -10.65 0.09 4.09
N PRO A 132 -11.46 0.18 3.01
CA PRO A 132 -10.98 0.57 1.69
C PRO A 132 -10.25 1.92 1.67
N GLN A 133 -10.74 2.91 2.43
CA GLN A 133 -10.10 4.23 2.54
C GLN A 133 -8.67 4.16 3.07
N SER A 134 -8.47 3.46 4.19
CA SER A 134 -7.16 3.31 4.82
C SER A 134 -6.19 2.53 3.92
N PHE A 135 -6.68 1.50 3.21
CA PHE A 135 -5.85 0.76 2.27
C PHE A 135 -5.35 1.65 1.12
N ALA A 136 -6.25 2.43 0.52
CA ALA A 136 -5.86 3.35 -0.54
C ALA A 136 -4.87 4.44 -0.06
N ASP A 137 -4.97 4.89 1.20
CA ASP A 137 -3.97 5.79 1.80
C ASP A 137 -2.59 5.12 1.94
N ILE A 138 -2.56 3.85 2.36
CA ILE A 138 -1.31 3.09 2.46
C ILE A 138 -0.64 2.96 1.09
N VAL A 139 -1.42 2.64 0.06
CA VAL A 139 -0.92 2.52 -1.33
C VAL A 139 -0.36 3.85 -1.81
N LYS A 140 -1.11 4.95 -1.64
CA LYS A 140 -0.68 6.29 -2.06
C LYS A 140 0.56 6.78 -1.30
N ALA A 141 0.61 6.62 0.02
CA ALA A 141 1.78 6.96 0.82
C ALA A 141 3.00 6.12 0.41
N GLY A 142 2.80 4.86 0.05
CA GLY A 142 3.83 3.99 -0.52
C GLY A 142 4.38 4.54 -1.84
N GLN A 143 3.50 4.88 -2.79
CA GLN A 143 3.86 5.48 -4.08
C GLN A 143 4.63 6.80 -3.89
N GLU A 144 4.17 7.68 -2.99
CA GLU A 144 4.87 8.95 -2.70
C GLU A 144 6.24 8.74 -2.08
N LYS A 145 6.36 7.81 -1.12
CA LYS A 145 7.64 7.48 -0.48
C LYS A 145 8.63 6.93 -1.49
N LEU A 146 8.15 6.05 -2.36
CA LEU A 146 8.93 5.55 -3.47
C LEU A 146 9.38 6.73 -4.31
N ASN A 147 8.47 7.55 -4.86
CA ASN A 147 8.76 8.76 -5.66
C ASN A 147 9.78 9.73 -5.04
N LYS A 148 9.79 9.89 -3.71
CA LYS A 148 10.76 10.73 -2.99
C LYS A 148 12.14 10.08 -2.81
N ALA A 149 12.28 8.77 -2.97
CA ALA A 149 13.56 8.09 -2.83
C ALA A 149 14.54 8.50 -3.94
N SER A 150 15.77 8.84 -3.56
CA SER A 150 16.83 9.26 -4.49
C SER A 150 17.08 8.16 -5.53
N PHE A 151 16.80 8.45 -6.79
CA PHE A 151 17.06 7.58 -7.93
C PHE A 151 18.21 8.14 -8.75
N ASN A 152 19.27 7.36 -8.93
CA ASN A 152 20.39 7.74 -9.78
C ASN A 152 20.22 7.12 -11.16
N ALA A 153 19.54 7.85 -12.04
CA ALA A 153 19.22 7.41 -13.40
C ALA A 153 20.48 7.01 -14.20
N LEU A 154 21.58 7.74 -14.04
CA LEU A 154 22.85 7.41 -14.72
C LEU A 154 23.42 6.07 -14.27
N VAL A 155 23.42 5.77 -12.97
CA VAL A 155 23.91 4.48 -12.46
C VAL A 155 23.06 3.35 -13.02
N PHE A 156 21.74 3.49 -12.97
CA PHE A 156 20.81 2.48 -13.49
C PHE A 156 20.97 2.26 -15.01
N VAL A 157 21.14 3.32 -15.81
CA VAL A 157 21.39 3.21 -17.27
C VAL A 157 22.69 2.48 -17.58
N ASN A 158 23.74 2.71 -16.80
CA ASN A 158 25.00 1.98 -16.99
C ASN A 158 24.84 0.49 -16.62
N GLU A 159 24.16 0.18 -15.53
CA GLU A 159 23.84 -1.21 -15.16
C GLU A 159 22.97 -1.90 -16.24
N LEU A 160 22.02 -1.19 -16.83
CA LEU A 160 21.23 -1.67 -17.97
C LEU A 160 22.11 -1.94 -19.20
N SER A 161 23.08 -1.06 -19.49
CA SER A 161 24.04 -1.27 -20.59
C SER A 161 24.91 -2.51 -20.36
N ASP A 162 25.41 -2.71 -19.14
CA ASP A 162 26.23 -3.89 -18.81
C ASP A 162 25.41 -5.18 -18.94
N ALA A 163 24.16 -5.18 -18.47
CA ALA A 163 23.24 -6.31 -18.63
C ALA A 163 22.86 -6.56 -20.10
N TYR A 164 22.75 -5.50 -20.90
CA TYR A 164 22.50 -5.57 -22.34
C TYR A 164 23.67 -6.22 -23.08
N ASP A 165 24.91 -5.83 -22.78
CA ASP A 165 26.11 -6.42 -23.38
C ASP A 165 26.24 -7.91 -23.03
N LEU A 166 25.95 -8.29 -21.78
CA LEU A 166 25.87 -9.70 -21.38
C LEU A 166 24.75 -10.47 -22.11
N ALA A 167 23.60 -9.84 -22.32
CA ALA A 167 22.48 -10.44 -23.04
C ALA A 167 22.79 -10.63 -24.52
N LEU A 168 23.48 -9.68 -25.17
CA LEU A 168 23.95 -9.82 -26.55
C LEU A 168 24.92 -10.99 -26.71
N LEU A 169 25.92 -11.07 -25.82
CA LEU A 169 26.92 -12.15 -25.82
C LEU A 169 26.27 -13.52 -25.64
N LYS A 170 25.32 -13.66 -24.72
CA LYS A 170 24.63 -14.94 -24.47
C LYS A 170 23.60 -15.33 -25.53
N GLN A 171 23.02 -14.36 -26.25
CA GLN A 171 22.02 -14.61 -27.29
C GLN A 171 22.63 -14.65 -28.71
N GLU A 172 23.95 -14.51 -28.84
CA GLU A 172 24.67 -14.43 -30.12
C GLU A 172 24.05 -13.42 -31.08
N LYS A 173 23.56 -12.29 -30.53
CA LYS A 173 22.90 -11.24 -31.31
C LYS A 173 23.90 -10.21 -31.80
N LYS A 174 23.58 -9.59 -32.95
CA LYS A 174 24.37 -8.49 -33.48
C LYS A 174 24.35 -7.29 -32.51
N PRO A 175 25.43 -6.51 -32.43
CA PRO A 175 25.41 -5.23 -31.72
C PRO A 175 24.24 -4.37 -32.24
N GLU A 176 23.65 -3.60 -31.34
CA GLU A 176 22.45 -2.77 -31.59
C GLU A 176 21.14 -3.54 -31.88
N SER A 177 21.06 -4.83 -31.57
CA SER A 177 19.80 -5.58 -31.68
C SER A 177 18.81 -5.22 -30.57
N ASP A 178 17.52 -5.15 -30.88
CA ASP A 178 16.48 -5.01 -29.86
C ASP A 178 16.46 -6.20 -28.88
N ILE A 179 16.58 -5.90 -27.58
CA ILE A 179 16.45 -6.89 -26.51
C ILE A 179 15.22 -6.60 -25.68
N TYR A 180 14.44 -7.66 -25.38
CA TYR A 180 13.28 -7.55 -24.50
C TYR A 180 13.68 -7.18 -23.07
N LEU A 181 13.01 -6.20 -22.48
CA LEU A 181 13.24 -5.77 -21.10
C LEU A 181 13.03 -6.90 -20.09
N THR A 182 12.06 -7.80 -20.35
CA THR A 182 11.81 -9.00 -19.53
C THR A 182 12.96 -10.01 -19.56
N SER A 183 13.70 -10.08 -20.67
CA SER A 183 14.91 -10.89 -20.77
C SER A 183 16.07 -10.18 -20.09
N LEU A 184 16.19 -8.87 -20.27
CA LEU A 184 17.22 -8.04 -19.63
C LEU A 184 17.14 -8.13 -18.10
N TYR A 185 15.93 -8.10 -17.52
CA TYR A 185 15.68 -8.32 -16.10
C TYR A 185 16.32 -9.61 -15.57
N LYS A 186 16.28 -10.71 -16.34
CA LYS A 186 16.91 -11.99 -15.96
C LYS A 186 18.44 -11.93 -15.91
N PHE A 187 19.06 -11.02 -16.68
CA PHE A 187 20.50 -10.80 -16.70
C PHE A 187 20.97 -9.73 -15.70
N LEU A 188 20.05 -8.89 -15.23
CA LEU A 188 20.26 -7.96 -14.10
C LEU A 188 20.23 -8.70 -12.75
N ALA A 189 19.33 -9.67 -12.60
CA ALA A 189 19.14 -10.48 -11.39
C ALA A 189 20.38 -11.23 -10.81
N PRO A 190 21.42 -11.63 -11.59
CA PRO A 190 22.62 -12.28 -11.06
C PRO A 190 23.61 -11.34 -10.35
N MET A 191 23.49 -10.00 -10.48
CA MET A 191 24.37 -9.04 -9.80
C MET A 191 23.99 -8.88 -8.31
N SER A 192 24.38 -9.89 -7.51
CA SER A 192 24.69 -9.97 -6.06
C SER A 192 23.82 -9.28 -4.98
N ARG A 193 23.10 -8.16 -5.19
CA ARG A 193 22.31 -7.47 -4.12
C ARG A 193 20.79 -7.61 -4.23
N PHE A 194 20.28 -8.13 -5.35
CA PHE A 194 18.87 -7.98 -5.72
C PHE A 194 17.99 -9.25 -5.59
N ARG A 195 18.52 -10.39 -5.15
CA ARG A 195 17.82 -11.70 -5.27
C ARG A 195 16.53 -11.87 -4.46
N LYS A 196 16.31 -11.15 -3.35
CA LYS A 196 15.11 -11.36 -2.51
C LYS A 196 14.04 -10.29 -2.68
N ASP A 197 14.44 -9.05 -2.92
CA ASP A 197 13.56 -7.89 -2.78
C ASP A 197 13.34 -7.09 -4.08
N TYR A 198 13.91 -7.52 -5.21
CA TYR A 198 13.78 -6.80 -6.49
C TYR A 198 13.00 -7.62 -7.51
N ASP A 199 11.70 -7.48 -7.44
CA ASP A 199 10.75 -8.07 -8.36
C ASP A 199 10.64 -7.27 -9.67
N GLN A 200 9.91 -7.83 -10.63
CA GLN A 200 9.67 -7.22 -11.92
C GLN A 200 8.92 -5.87 -11.79
N GLN A 201 8.20 -5.65 -10.70
CA GLN A 201 7.48 -4.41 -10.41
C GLN A 201 8.43 -3.29 -9.98
N SER A 202 9.38 -3.61 -9.10
CA SER A 202 10.47 -2.69 -8.73
C SER A 202 11.29 -2.30 -9.98
N PHE A 203 11.56 -3.26 -10.87
CA PHE A 203 12.18 -3.00 -12.15
C PHE A 203 11.34 -2.10 -13.07
N ALA A 204 10.02 -2.35 -13.17
CA ALA A 204 9.10 -1.50 -13.93
C ALA A 204 9.06 -0.07 -13.38
N PHE A 205 9.13 0.08 -12.06
CA PHE A 205 9.16 1.37 -11.39
C PHE A 205 10.46 2.15 -11.66
N ASP A 206 11.61 1.49 -11.62
CA ASP A 206 12.89 2.10 -11.99
C ASP A 206 12.95 2.47 -13.47
N LEU A 207 12.34 1.66 -14.35
CA LEU A 207 12.17 2.01 -15.76
C LEU A 207 11.28 3.24 -15.95
N ALA A 208 10.19 3.35 -15.19
CA ALA A 208 9.32 4.53 -15.22
C ALA A 208 10.08 5.80 -14.80
N ARG A 209 10.91 5.70 -13.77
CA ARG A 209 11.78 6.80 -13.32
C ARG A 209 12.84 7.16 -14.32
N LEU A 210 13.44 6.17 -14.97
CA LEU A 210 14.41 6.41 -16.02
C LEU A 210 13.77 7.11 -17.21
N TYR A 211 12.59 6.64 -17.63
CA TYR A 211 11.80 7.27 -18.68
C TYR A 211 11.46 8.72 -18.34
N ALA A 212 11.06 8.97 -17.09
CA ALA A 212 10.82 10.32 -16.59
C ALA A 212 12.11 11.17 -16.48
N ALA A 213 13.27 10.58 -16.17
CA ALA A 213 14.51 11.33 -15.95
C ALA A 213 15.09 11.94 -17.23
N ASP A 214 14.59 11.58 -18.41
CA ASP A 214 15.00 12.10 -19.73
C ASP A 214 16.52 12.00 -19.95
N VAL A 215 17.12 10.93 -19.45
CA VAL A 215 18.54 10.62 -19.66
C VAL A 215 18.68 9.96 -21.02
N GLU A 216 19.36 10.62 -21.96
CA GLU A 216 19.55 10.06 -23.31
C GLU A 216 20.85 9.27 -23.46
N GLU A 217 21.84 9.50 -22.59
CA GLU A 217 23.21 9.01 -22.74
C GLU A 217 23.72 8.29 -21.49
N THR A 218 24.41 7.16 -21.71
CA THR A 218 25.22 6.46 -20.70
C THR A 218 26.50 7.25 -20.38
N LYS A 219 27.22 6.90 -19.31
CA LYS A 219 28.54 7.51 -19.02
C LYS A 219 29.56 7.27 -20.13
N ASN A 220 29.35 6.23 -20.93
CA ASN A 220 30.22 5.84 -22.04
C ASN A 220 29.83 6.51 -23.37
N GLY A 221 28.88 7.47 -23.35
CA GLY A 221 28.41 8.19 -24.55
C GLY A 221 27.47 7.39 -25.43
N ARG A 222 27.11 6.14 -25.06
CA ARG A 222 26.11 5.35 -25.80
C ARG A 222 24.72 5.89 -25.53
N LYS A 223 23.95 6.06 -26.60
CA LYS A 223 22.52 6.39 -26.54
C LYS A 223 21.69 5.13 -26.43
N PHE A 224 20.49 5.27 -25.89
CA PHE A 224 19.53 4.17 -25.85
C PHE A 224 18.16 4.62 -26.31
N GLN A 225 17.40 3.67 -26.83
CA GLN A 225 16.02 3.88 -27.24
C GLN A 225 15.17 2.71 -26.77
N PHE A 226 14.02 3.04 -26.18
CA PHE A 226 12.99 2.05 -25.91
C PHE A 226 12.16 1.80 -27.16
N GLY A 227 11.97 0.52 -27.49
CA GLY A 227 11.14 0.11 -28.62
C GLY A 227 9.68 -0.13 -28.22
N PRO A 228 8.73 0.19 -29.11
CA PRO A 228 7.31 0.00 -28.86
C PRO A 228 6.96 -1.49 -28.76
N SER A 229 5.94 -1.78 -27.97
CA SER A 229 5.40 -3.13 -27.90
C SER A 229 4.54 -3.46 -29.12
N ARG A 230 4.93 -4.47 -29.91
CA ARG A 230 4.04 -5.15 -30.87
C ARG A 230 3.26 -6.31 -30.23
N ASN A 231 3.60 -6.69 -28.99
CA ASN A 231 3.04 -7.86 -28.31
C ASN A 231 2.89 -7.57 -26.81
N ASN A 232 1.67 -7.19 -26.39
CA ASN A 232 1.37 -6.69 -25.04
C ASN A 232 1.80 -7.64 -23.92
N ASN A 233 1.81 -8.96 -24.15
CA ASN A 233 2.22 -9.95 -23.15
C ASN A 233 3.70 -9.87 -22.73
N LYS A 234 4.56 -9.15 -23.47
CA LYS A 234 5.97 -8.97 -23.12
C LYS A 234 6.35 -7.53 -22.77
N ALA A 235 5.37 -6.62 -22.78
CA ALA A 235 5.59 -5.23 -22.42
C ALA A 235 5.62 -5.06 -20.91
N ILE A 236 6.47 -4.15 -20.46
CA ILE A 236 6.47 -3.65 -19.09
C ILE A 236 5.67 -2.35 -19.11
N ARG A 237 4.62 -2.31 -18.29
CA ARG A 237 3.81 -1.12 -18.06
C ARG A 237 4.58 -0.16 -17.17
N ILE A 238 4.65 1.10 -17.58
CA ILE A 238 5.18 2.20 -16.80
C ILE A 238 4.18 3.36 -16.80
N LEU A 239 4.23 4.19 -15.76
CA LEU A 239 3.53 5.47 -15.72
C LEU A 239 4.55 6.59 -15.95
N ASP A 240 4.28 7.44 -16.94
CA ASP A 240 5.07 8.65 -17.21
C ASP A 240 4.80 9.75 -16.15
N LYS A 241 5.55 10.85 -16.17
CA LYS A 241 5.40 12.02 -15.28
C LYS A 241 3.97 12.57 -15.25
N ASP A 242 3.25 12.48 -16.36
CA ASP A 242 1.86 12.93 -16.49
C ASP A 242 0.83 11.86 -16.05
N GLY A 243 1.28 10.72 -15.51
CA GLY A 243 0.41 9.59 -15.18
C GLY A 243 -0.13 8.85 -16.40
N LYS A 244 0.38 9.16 -17.60
CA LYS A 244 0.04 8.43 -18.83
C LYS A 244 0.76 7.10 -18.88
N GLU A 245 0.02 6.09 -19.30
CA GLU A 245 0.58 4.75 -19.43
C GLU A 245 1.44 4.62 -20.68
N GLN A 246 2.62 4.04 -20.50
CA GLN A 246 3.48 3.63 -21.60
C GLN A 246 3.82 2.15 -21.46
N PHE A 247 3.94 1.47 -22.59
CA PHE A 247 4.27 0.05 -22.67
C PHE A 247 5.63 -0.11 -23.35
N LEU A 248 6.67 -0.36 -22.55
CA LEU A 248 8.02 -0.58 -23.04
C LEU A 248 8.27 -2.07 -23.23
N ALA A 249 8.63 -2.50 -24.44
CA ALA A 249 8.89 -3.92 -24.71
C ALA A 249 10.38 -4.22 -24.88
N THR A 250 11.08 -3.40 -25.64
CA THR A 250 12.50 -3.59 -25.95
C THR A 250 13.34 -2.38 -25.60
N ILE A 251 14.63 -2.61 -25.43
CA ILE A 251 15.65 -1.57 -25.35
C ILE A 251 16.75 -1.88 -26.37
N ARG A 252 17.27 -0.83 -26.99
CA ARG A 252 18.41 -0.86 -27.89
C ARG A 252 19.42 0.18 -27.43
N PHE A 253 20.67 -0.24 -27.26
CA PHE A 253 21.80 0.68 -27.11
C PHE A 253 22.50 0.83 -28.46
N TYR A 254 22.83 2.07 -28.82
CA TYR A 254 23.53 2.43 -30.06
C TYR A 254 24.59 3.49 -29.75
N SER A 255 25.57 3.59 -30.64
CA SER A 255 26.72 4.48 -30.48
C SER A 255 26.68 5.66 -31.43
#